data_AF-A0A537RET0-F1
#
_entry.id   AF-A0A537RET0-F1
#
_cell.length_a   1.000
_cell.length_b   1.000
_cell.length_c   1.000
_cell.angle_alpha   90.00
_cell.angle_beta   90.00
_cell.angle_gamma   90.00
#
_symmetry.space_group_name_H-M   'P 1'
#
loop_
_entity.id
_entity.type
_entity.pdbx_description
1 polymer ?
#
loop_
_entity_poly.entity_id
_entity_poly.type
_entity_poly.pdbx_seq_one_letter_code
_entity_poly.pdbx_strand_id
1 'polypeptide(L)'
;MAIHQSKAQKETVGRVMHEFKHGELKTSRGKKVKNPKQAIAIGLHEAGASKYESKEKNRQNLKRTKARERRGATEKDRSERGSGREATRSQLYEEAKRRNIAGRSKMNKHELERALH
;
A
#
# COMPACT_ATOMS: atom_id res chain seq x y z
N MET A 1 3.48 8.42 29.39
CA MET A 1 3.09 9.03 28.09
C MET A 1 2.26 8.03 27.31
N ALA A 2 1.07 8.42 26.83
CA ALA A 2 0.31 7.57 25.91
C ALA A 2 1.11 7.41 24.61
N ILE A 3 1.38 6.16 24.21
CA ILE A 3 2.12 5.85 22.99
C ILE A 3 1.19 6.14 21.82
N HIS A 4 1.30 7.35 21.27
CA HIS A 4 0.54 7.74 20.09
C HIS A 4 1.23 7.19 18.84
N GLN A 5 0.45 6.55 17.97
CA GLN A 5 0.94 6.08 16.68
C GLN A 5 1.44 7.26 15.83
N SER A 6 2.59 7.08 15.18
CA SER A 6 3.09 8.06 14.21
C SER A 6 2.21 8.10 12.96
N LYS A 7 2.33 9.17 12.15
CA LYS A 7 1.58 9.30 10.88
C LYS A 7 1.78 8.09 9.97
N ALA A 8 3.02 7.63 9.83
CA ALA A 8 3.36 6.47 9.00
C ALA A 8 2.70 5.17 9.49
N GLN A 9 2.54 5.01 10.81
CA GLN A 9 1.84 3.87 11.41
C GLN A 9 0.34 3.95 11.15
N LYS A 10 -0.26 5.14 11.32
CA LYS A 10 -1.68 5.38 11.02
C LYS A 10 -2.01 5.09 9.55
N GLU A 11 -1.13 5.50 8.63
CA GLU A 11 -1.27 5.20 7.20
C GLU A 11 -1.27 3.69 6.91
N THR A 12 -0.37 2.93 7.53
CA THR A 12 -0.33 1.47 7.35
C THR A 12 -1.58 0.81 7.93
N VAL A 13 -2.06 1.23 9.10
CA VAL A 13 -3.33 0.75 9.66
C VAL A 13 -4.49 1.09 8.72
N GLY A 14 -4.55 2.33 8.25
CA GLY A 14 -5.58 2.79 7.31
C GLY A 14 -5.61 1.98 6.02
N ARG A 15 -4.44 1.68 5.45
CA ARG A 15 -4.32 0.81 4.25
C ARG A 15 -4.86 -0.59 4.52
N VAL A 16 -4.43 -1.23 5.61
CA VAL A 16 -4.90 -2.59 5.94
C VAL A 16 -6.41 -2.62 6.16
N MET A 17 -6.96 -1.61 6.84
CA MET A 17 -8.40 -1.51 7.06
C MET A 17 -9.16 -1.21 5.76
N HIS A 18 -8.57 -0.46 4.83
CA HIS A 18 -9.12 -0.25 3.49
C HIS A 18 -9.16 -1.57 2.70
N GLU A 19 -8.08 -2.34 2.68
CA GLU A 19 -8.04 -3.68 2.07
C GLU A 19 -9.07 -4.61 2.72
N PHE A 20 -9.26 -4.55 4.03
CA PHE A 20 -10.29 -5.33 4.71
C PHE A 20 -11.70 -4.90 4.29
N LYS A 21 -11.97 -3.59 4.21
CA LYS A 21 -13.26 -3.04 3.80
C LYS A 21 -13.66 -3.51 2.39
N HIS A 22 -12.69 -3.65 1.48
CA HIS A 22 -12.91 -4.19 0.13
C HIS A 22 -12.84 -5.72 0.06
N GLY A 23 -12.53 -6.38 1.18
CA GLY A 23 -12.41 -7.83 1.23
C GLY A 23 -11.18 -8.37 0.48
N GLU A 24 -10.13 -7.57 0.37
CA GLU A 24 -8.88 -7.93 -0.30
C GLU A 24 -7.82 -8.42 0.71
N LEU A 25 -7.98 -8.06 1.99
CA LEU A 25 -7.04 -8.44 3.03
C LEU A 25 -6.96 -9.97 3.18
N LYS A 26 -5.74 -10.50 3.08
CA LYS A 26 -5.44 -11.93 3.23
C LYS A 26 -4.51 -12.18 4.40
N THR A 27 -4.66 -13.35 4.99
CA THR A 27 -3.69 -13.91 5.95
C THR A 27 -2.39 -14.27 5.24
N SER A 28 -1.32 -14.51 5.99
CA SER A 28 -0.05 -15.02 5.46
C SER A 28 -0.18 -16.34 4.68
N ARG A 29 -1.23 -17.12 4.95
CA ARG A 29 -1.55 -18.38 4.26
C ARG A 29 -2.47 -18.18 3.04
N GLY A 30 -2.72 -16.95 2.63
CA GLY A 30 -3.56 -16.61 1.47
C GLY A 30 -5.07 -16.62 1.71
N LYS A 31 -5.55 -17.05 2.88
CA LYS A 31 -6.99 -17.04 3.21
C LYS A 31 -7.48 -15.60 3.43
N LYS A 32 -8.62 -15.24 2.83
CA LYS A 32 -9.29 -13.94 3.01
C LYS A 32 -9.69 -13.73 4.47
N VAL A 33 -9.39 -12.55 5.01
CA VAL A 33 -9.75 -12.15 6.37
C VAL A 33 -11.21 -11.73 6.39
N LYS A 34 -12.00 -12.37 7.25
CA LYS A 34 -13.44 -12.07 7.42
C LYS A 34 -13.77 -11.37 8.73
N ASN A 35 -12.91 -11.51 9.74
CA ASN A 35 -13.15 -10.97 11.07
C ASN A 35 -12.51 -9.57 11.23
N PRO A 36 -13.27 -8.52 11.59
CA PRO A 36 -12.73 -7.18 11.82
C PRO A 36 -11.64 -7.13 12.90
N LYS A 37 -11.76 -7.91 13.98
CA LYS A 37 -10.75 -7.97 15.05
C LYS A 37 -9.42 -8.50 14.53
N GLN A 38 -9.47 -9.48 13.62
CA GLN A 38 -8.28 -10.02 12.98
C GLN A 38 -7.65 -8.99 12.04
N ALA A 39 -8.45 -8.23 11.29
CA ALA A 39 -7.94 -7.14 10.46
C ALA A 39 -7.22 -6.06 11.28
N ILE A 40 -7.81 -5.66 12.41
CA ILE A 40 -7.19 -4.72 13.36
C ILE A 40 -5.86 -5.28 13.88
N ALA A 41 -5.82 -6.56 14.27
CA ALA A 41 -4.59 -7.20 14.74
C ALA A 41 -3.49 -7.20 13.66
N ILE A 42 -3.84 -7.51 12.40
CA ILE A 42 -2.91 -7.45 11.27
C ILE A 42 -2.43 -6.01 11.05
N GLY A 43 -3.34 -5.02 11.08
CA GLY A 43 -2.99 -3.62 10.92
C GLY A 43 -2.01 -3.12 11.98
N LEU A 44 -2.26 -3.44 13.25
CA LEU A 44 -1.36 -3.09 14.35
C LEU A 44 0.00 -3.79 14.24
N HIS A 45 0.02 -5.07 13.84
CA HIS A 45 1.25 -5.81 13.62
C HIS A 45 2.06 -5.23 12.45
N GLU A 46 1.42 -4.97 11.30
CA GLU A 46 2.07 -4.39 10.12
C GLU A 46 2.59 -2.97 10.36
N ALA A 47 1.87 -2.16 11.14
CA ALA A 47 2.27 -0.82 11.54
C ALA A 47 3.35 -0.80 12.64
N GLY A 48 3.73 -1.95 13.20
CA GLY A 48 4.65 -2.00 14.33
C GLY A 48 4.12 -1.26 15.56
N ALA A 49 2.82 -1.38 15.82
CA ALA A 49 2.13 -0.74 16.94
C ALA A 49 1.45 -1.78 17.86
N SER A 50 1.87 -3.05 17.77
CA SER A 50 1.33 -4.10 18.62
C SER A 50 1.87 -3.95 20.04
N LYS A 51 0.98 -3.99 21.03
CA LYS A 51 1.36 -4.02 22.45
C LYS A 51 1.94 -5.37 22.90
N TYR A 52 1.76 -6.42 22.08
CA TYR A 52 2.20 -7.78 22.38
C TYR A 52 3.60 -8.07 21.82
N GLU A 53 4.19 -7.14 21.06
CA GLU A 53 5.49 -7.29 20.43
C GLU A 53 6.52 -6.35 21.07
N SER A 54 7.79 -6.75 21.08
CA SER A 54 8.87 -5.88 21.56
C SER A 54 9.02 -4.63 20.68
N LYS A 55 9.61 -3.56 21.23
CA LYS A 55 9.88 -2.31 20.48
C LYS A 55 10.73 -2.57 19.23
N GLU A 56 11.71 -3.47 19.34
CA GLU A 56 12.56 -3.86 18.23
C GLU A 56 11.77 -4.60 17.15
N LYS A 57 10.94 -5.57 17.56
CA LYS A 57 10.11 -6.35 16.63
C LYS A 57 9.11 -5.47 15.90
N ASN A 58 8.47 -4.54 16.61
CA ASN A 58 7.60 -3.52 16.05
C ASN A 58 8.32 -2.66 15.00
N ARG A 59 9.55 -2.19 15.29
CA ARG A 59 10.37 -1.42 14.33
C ARG A 59 10.71 -2.23 13.08
N GLN A 60 11.06 -3.51 13.26
CA GLN A 60 11.35 -4.43 12.15
C GLN A 60 10.11 -4.64 11.27
N ASN A 61 8.95 -4.87 11.89
CA ASN A 61 7.68 -5.05 11.19
C ASN A 61 7.32 -3.82 10.35
N LEU A 62 7.36 -2.62 10.93
CA LEU A 62 7.09 -1.38 10.21
C LEU A 62 8.06 -1.18 9.04
N LYS A 63 9.36 -1.41 9.25
CA LYS A 63 10.38 -1.31 8.18
C LYS A 63 10.08 -2.28 7.04
N ARG A 64 9.73 -3.53 7.36
CA ARG A 64 9.37 -4.57 6.37
C ARG A 64 8.12 -4.18 5.60
N THR A 65 7.08 -3.71 6.29
CA THR A 65 5.82 -3.27 5.67
C THR A 65 6.06 -2.10 4.72
N LYS A 66 6.76 -1.05 5.16
CA LYS A 66 7.08 0.11 4.31
C LYS A 66 7.94 -0.25 3.11
N ALA A 67 8.82 -1.24 3.23
CA ALA A 67 9.59 -1.74 2.10
C ALA A 67 8.70 -2.48 1.08
N ARG A 68 7.70 -3.26 1.54
CA ARG A 68 6.70 -3.91 0.67
C ARG A 68 5.80 -2.89 -0.03
N GLU A 69 5.32 -1.88 0.71
CA GLU A 69 4.52 -0.77 0.18
C GLU A 69 5.30 -0.03 -0.93
N ARG A 70 6.58 0.30 -0.70
CA ARG A 70 7.43 0.94 -1.72
C ARG A 70 7.63 0.09 -2.98
N ARG A 71 7.56 -1.24 -2.89
CA ARG A 71 7.67 -2.15 -4.03
C ARG A 71 6.33 -2.40 -4.74
N GLY A 72 5.23 -1.82 -4.24
CA GLY A 72 3.89 -2.06 -4.76
C GLY A 72 3.46 -3.52 -4.61
N ALA A 73 3.83 -4.16 -3.49
CA ALA A 73 3.56 -5.57 -3.22
C ALA A 73 2.39 -5.78 -2.24
N THR A 74 1.54 -4.76 -2.06
CA THR A 74 0.31 -4.86 -1.25
C THR A 74 -0.84 -5.40 -2.09
N GLU A 75 -1.87 -5.96 -1.46
CA GLU A 75 -2.99 -6.53 -2.21
C GLU A 75 -3.80 -5.43 -2.91
N LYS A 76 -3.93 -4.24 -2.29
CA LYS A 76 -4.49 -3.06 -2.96
C LYS A 76 -3.73 -2.71 -4.24
N ASP A 77 -2.39 -2.68 -4.20
CA ASP A 77 -1.59 -2.40 -5.40
C ASP A 77 -1.74 -3.50 -6.45
N ARG A 78 -1.91 -4.76 -6.04
CA ARG A 78 -2.09 -5.90 -6.94
C ARG A 78 -3.49 -5.94 -7.56
N SER A 79 -4.54 -5.62 -6.81
CA SER A 79 -5.90 -5.56 -7.31
C SER A 79 -6.10 -4.36 -8.24
N GLU A 80 -5.51 -3.20 -7.90
CA GLU A 80 -5.48 -2.03 -8.80
C GLU A 80 -4.73 -2.35 -10.10
N ARG A 81 -3.65 -3.14 -10.07
CA ARG A 81 -2.97 -3.65 -11.28
C ARG A 81 -3.80 -4.67 -12.08
N GLY A 82 -4.71 -5.38 -11.43
CA GLY A 82 -5.56 -6.41 -12.04
C GLY A 82 -6.88 -5.88 -12.62
N SER A 83 -7.31 -4.68 -12.23
CA SER A 83 -8.40 -3.98 -12.90
C SER A 83 -7.82 -3.31 -14.14
N GLY A 84 -7.99 -3.94 -15.32
CA GLY A 84 -7.48 -3.46 -16.61
C GLY A 84 -8.10 -2.15 -17.12
N ARG A 85 -8.45 -1.22 -16.22
CA ARG A 85 -9.02 0.09 -16.54
C ARG A 85 -8.07 1.26 -16.34
N GLU A 86 -7.02 1.14 -15.51
CA GLU A 86 -6.10 2.24 -15.27
C GLU A 86 -4.64 1.78 -15.42
N ALA A 87 -3.92 2.41 -16.34
CA ALA A 87 -2.50 2.13 -16.53
C ALA A 87 -1.69 2.60 -15.30
N THR A 88 -0.70 1.80 -14.92
CA THR A 88 0.25 2.16 -13.86
C THR A 88 1.05 3.39 -14.26
N ARG A 89 1.54 4.18 -13.29
CA ARG A 89 2.40 5.35 -13.57
C ARG A 89 3.59 4.99 -14.47
N SER A 90 4.18 3.80 -14.31
CA SER A 90 5.28 3.33 -15.16
C SER A 90 4.83 3.03 -16.58
N GLN A 91 3.65 2.44 -16.77
CA GLN A 91 3.09 2.20 -18.11
C GLN A 91 2.78 3.53 -18.79
N LEU A 92 2.15 4.47 -18.07
CA LEU A 92 1.91 5.83 -18.56
C LEU A 92 3.23 6.58 -18.86
N TYR A 93 4.27 6.37 -18.05
CA TYR A 93 5.60 6.97 -18.29
C TYR A 93 6.28 6.41 -19.55
N GLU A 94 6.28 5.09 -19.73
CA GLU A 94 6.85 4.46 -20.93
C GLU A 94 6.06 4.82 -22.18
N GLU A 95 4.74 4.94 -22.08
CA GLU A 95 3.92 5.39 -23.20
C GLU A 95 4.14 6.87 -23.52
N ALA A 96 4.24 7.74 -22.51
CA ALA A 96 4.63 9.13 -22.68
C ALA A 96 6.05 9.27 -23.27
N LYS A 97 6.96 8.36 -22.95
CA LYS A 97 8.31 8.28 -23.55
C LYS A 97 8.24 7.85 -25.03
N ARG A 98 7.44 6.84 -25.38
CA ARG A 98 7.21 6.43 -26.78
C ARG A 98 6.60 7.55 -27.61
N ARG A 99 5.69 8.35 -27.03
CA ARG A 99 5.06 9.51 -27.67
C ARG A 99 5.87 10.81 -27.55
N ASN A 100 7.10 10.77 -27.01
CA ASN A 100 7.99 11.92 -26.82
C ASN A 100 7.37 13.12 -26.09
N ILE A 101 6.54 12.87 -25.07
CA ILE A 101 5.94 13.94 -24.26
C ILE A 101 7.03 14.64 -23.44
N ALA A 102 7.16 15.96 -23.64
CA ALA A 102 8.08 16.81 -22.90
C ALA A 102 7.65 16.91 -21.43
N GLY A 103 8.61 16.98 -20.51
CA GLY A 103 8.32 17.08 -19.08
C GLY A 103 7.78 15.82 -18.40
N ARG A 104 7.60 14.70 -19.14
CA ARG A 104 7.10 13.40 -18.61
C ARG A 104 7.77 12.94 -17.31
N SER A 105 9.07 13.18 -17.14
CA SER A 105 9.82 12.78 -15.94
C SER A 105 9.45 13.58 -14.69
N LYS A 106 8.83 14.75 -14.85
CA LYS A 106 8.33 15.58 -13.74
C LYS A 106 6.85 15.29 -13.43
N MET A 107 6.14 14.56 -14.29
CA MET A 107 4.71 14.31 -14.17
C MET A 107 4.39 13.18 -13.17
N ASN A 108 3.29 13.36 -12.42
CA ASN A 108 2.66 12.34 -11.58
C ASN A 108 1.73 11.42 -12.41
N LYS A 109 1.13 10.38 -11.79
CA LYS A 109 0.26 9.40 -12.51
C LYS A 109 -0.86 10.11 -13.29
N HIS A 110 -1.58 11.02 -12.66
CA HIS A 110 -2.69 11.74 -13.28
C HIS A 110 -2.24 12.74 -14.34
N GLU A 111 -1.09 13.36 -14.19
CA GLU A 111 -0.51 14.24 -15.21
C GLU A 111 -0.07 13.46 -16.44
N LEU A 112 0.53 12.28 -16.26
CA LEU A 112 0.87 11.40 -17.37
C LEU A 112 -0.37 10.84 -18.07
N GLU A 113 -1.42 10.50 -17.32
CA GLU A 113 -2.71 10.04 -17.87
C GLU A 113 -3.39 11.13 -18.70
N ARG A 114 -3.46 12.37 -18.19
CA ARG A 114 -3.99 13.52 -18.94
C ARG A 114 -3.15 13.90 -20.15
N ALA A 115 -1.83 13.70 -20.11
CA ALA A 115 -0.97 14.00 -21.25
C ALA A 115 -1.06 12.95 -22.37
N LEU A 116 -1.62 11.77 -22.08
CA LEU A 116 -1.76 10.65 -23.03
C LEU A 116 -3.13 10.55 -23.70
N HIS A 117 -4.13 11.25 -23.16
CA HIS A 117 -5.45 11.46 -23.76
C HIS A 117 -5.48 12.75 -24.55
#